data_AF-A0A8T3RBZ9-F1
#
_entry.id   AF-A0A8T3RBZ9-F1
#
_cell.length_a   1.000
_cell.length_b   1.000
_cell.length_c   1.000
_cell.angle_alpha   90.00
_cell.angle_beta   90.00
_cell.angle_gamma   90.00
#
_symmetry.space_group_name_H-M   'P 1'
#
loop_
_entity.id
_entity.type
_entity.pdbx_description
1 polymer ?
#
loop_
_entity_poly.entity_id
_entity_poly.type
_entity_poly.pdbx_seq_one_letter_code
_entity_poly.pdbx_strand_id
1 'polypeptide(L)'
;MHQYGVRDVEKLLRLPRSTIRSLIAAGFVSPTRGPRRAWLFSFQDLIVLRTAQTLVAANVPRRRITRSIEQLRRHLPDTIPLSGLSISAVGDRVVVREGASRWQVESGQYLLAFDGDPADGSLSVIERKPASPAANAEDWFARGVALEHEDAEAALKAYEKAVSADPARLDARINFGRLLHEARRFAQAECVYREAMKACGSDPLLLYNLGVLLEDMDRKLKAMETYRAALRGDPDLADCHYNLALLCEKLQKPREAIRHMSQYRRLIASQSE
;
A
#
# COMPACT_ATOMS: atom_id res chain seq x y z
N MET A 1 -24.15 -19.50 -51.46
CA MET A 1 -23.78 -18.90 -50.15
C MET A 1 -24.83 -17.87 -49.80
N HIS A 2 -25.53 -18.01 -48.68
CA HIS A 2 -26.50 -17.00 -48.23
C HIS A 2 -25.74 -15.73 -47.82
N GLN A 3 -26.18 -14.59 -48.34
CA GLN A 3 -25.64 -13.27 -48.02
C GLN A 3 -26.66 -12.51 -47.20
N TYR A 4 -26.20 -11.88 -46.12
CA TYR A 4 -27.05 -11.17 -45.16
C TYR A 4 -26.95 -9.66 -45.38
N GLY A 5 -28.06 -8.95 -45.37
CA GLY A 5 -28.05 -7.50 -45.41
C GLY A 5 -27.83 -6.89 -44.03
N VAL A 6 -27.51 -5.60 -43.97
CA VAL A 6 -27.36 -4.84 -42.70
C VAL A 6 -28.59 -4.99 -41.78
N ARG A 7 -29.80 -5.07 -42.35
CA ARG A 7 -31.05 -5.26 -41.60
C ARG A 7 -31.15 -6.64 -40.95
N ASP A 8 -30.60 -7.66 -41.61
CA ASP A 8 -30.60 -9.04 -41.10
C ASP A 8 -29.59 -9.15 -39.96
N VAL A 9 -28.41 -8.54 -40.10
CA VAL A 9 -27.39 -8.43 -39.04
C VAL A 9 -27.95 -7.73 -37.80
N GLU A 10 -28.63 -6.60 -38.00
CA GLU A 10 -29.24 -5.83 -36.91
C GLU A 10 -30.29 -6.66 -36.14
N LYS A 11 -31.11 -7.44 -36.84
CA LYS A 11 -32.11 -8.32 -36.21
C LYS A 11 -31.48 -9.53 -35.51
N LEU A 12 -30.54 -10.21 -36.17
CA LEU A 12 -29.94 -11.45 -35.68
C LEU A 12 -29.01 -11.21 -34.49
N LEU A 13 -28.22 -10.13 -34.53
CA LEU A 13 -27.19 -9.84 -33.52
C LEU A 13 -27.55 -8.67 -32.61
N ARG A 14 -28.76 -8.08 -32.74
CA ARG A 14 -29.21 -6.92 -31.94
C ARG A 14 -28.17 -5.77 -31.90
N LEU A 15 -27.38 -5.63 -32.97
CA LEU A 15 -26.34 -4.61 -33.09
C LEU A 15 -26.89 -3.39 -33.84
N PRO A 16 -26.80 -2.17 -33.28
CA PRO A 16 -27.29 -0.99 -33.97
C PRO A 16 -26.43 -0.69 -35.21
N ARG A 17 -27.06 -0.17 -36.27
CA ARG A 17 -26.39 0.11 -37.56
C ARG A 17 -25.15 0.98 -37.45
N SER A 18 -25.13 1.91 -36.49
CA SER A 18 -23.96 2.75 -36.20
C SER A 18 -22.74 1.91 -35.77
N THR A 19 -22.97 0.87 -34.98
CA THR A 19 -21.94 -0.07 -34.53
C THR A 19 -21.46 -0.93 -35.68
N ILE A 20 -22.37 -1.45 -36.50
CA ILE A 20 -22.02 -2.23 -37.70
C ILE A 20 -21.13 -1.40 -38.64
N ARG A 21 -21.49 -0.12 -38.90
CA ARG A 21 -20.68 0.79 -39.72
C ARG A 21 -19.30 1.07 -39.12
N SER A 22 -19.23 1.29 -37.80
CA SER A 22 -17.96 1.50 -37.11
C SER A 22 -17.06 0.27 -37.17
N LEU A 23 -17.63 -0.93 -37.09
CA LEU A 23 -16.87 -2.19 -37.17
C LEU A 23 -16.36 -2.46 -38.60
N ILE A 24 -17.13 -2.09 -39.63
CA ILE A 24 -16.65 -2.11 -41.02
C ILE A 24 -15.51 -1.11 -41.22
N ALA A 25 -15.66 0.12 -40.72
CA ALA A 25 -14.64 1.17 -40.84
C ALA A 25 -13.33 0.81 -40.13
N ALA A 26 -13.44 0.07 -39.01
CA ALA A 26 -12.30 -0.47 -38.26
C ALA A 26 -11.66 -1.72 -38.90
N GLY A 27 -12.18 -2.21 -40.03
CA GLY A 27 -11.68 -3.42 -40.68
C GLY A 27 -11.98 -4.73 -39.93
N PHE A 28 -12.92 -4.71 -38.98
CA PHE A 28 -13.31 -5.89 -38.21
C PHE A 28 -14.04 -6.92 -39.08
N VAL A 29 -14.82 -6.44 -40.03
CA VAL A 29 -15.43 -7.26 -41.10
C VAL A 29 -15.26 -6.56 -42.43
N SER A 30 -15.13 -7.34 -43.49
CA SER A 30 -14.95 -6.83 -44.86
C SER A 30 -16.05 -7.34 -45.77
N PRO A 31 -17.32 -6.94 -45.52
CA PRO A 31 -18.46 -7.40 -46.30
C PRO A 31 -18.34 -6.94 -47.76
N THR A 32 -18.90 -7.73 -48.67
CA THR A 32 -18.92 -7.38 -50.09
C THR A 32 -19.98 -6.32 -50.37
N ARG A 33 -19.79 -5.56 -51.46
CA ARG A 33 -20.77 -4.57 -51.92
C ARG A 33 -21.74 -5.23 -52.90
N GLY A 34 -23.00 -5.25 -52.52
CA GLY A 34 -24.11 -5.71 -53.35
C GLY A 34 -24.69 -4.63 -54.27
N PRO A 35 -25.81 -4.95 -54.95
CA PRO A 35 -26.56 -3.98 -55.73
C PRO A 35 -26.92 -2.75 -54.88
N ARG A 36 -26.89 -1.56 -55.49
CA ARG A 36 -27.11 -0.26 -54.80
C ARG A 36 -26.11 0.06 -53.68
N ARG A 37 -24.88 -0.45 -53.75
CA ARG A 37 -23.81 -0.27 -52.74
C ARG A 37 -24.19 -0.75 -51.34
N ALA A 38 -25.18 -1.65 -51.22
CA ALA A 38 -25.55 -2.26 -49.96
C ALA A 38 -24.42 -3.17 -49.45
N TRP A 39 -24.18 -3.19 -48.13
CA TRP A 39 -23.25 -4.14 -47.53
C TRP A 39 -23.91 -5.52 -47.40
N LEU A 40 -23.23 -6.53 -47.95
CA LEU A 40 -23.63 -7.92 -47.91
C LEU A 40 -22.60 -8.71 -47.09
N PHE A 41 -23.07 -9.30 -46.00
CA PHE A 41 -22.26 -10.04 -45.05
C PHE A 41 -22.31 -11.52 -45.38
N SER A 42 -21.14 -12.17 -45.33
CA SER A 42 -21.03 -13.61 -45.34
C SER A 42 -21.38 -14.20 -43.96
N PHE A 43 -21.53 -15.52 -43.89
CA PHE A 43 -21.67 -16.20 -42.60
C PHE A 43 -20.43 -16.00 -41.70
N GLN A 44 -19.22 -15.92 -42.28
CA GLN A 44 -18.00 -15.64 -41.52
C GLN A 44 -18.04 -14.25 -40.90
N ASP A 45 -18.55 -13.25 -41.62
CA ASP A 45 -18.72 -11.90 -41.08
C ASP A 45 -19.72 -11.88 -39.91
N LEU A 46 -20.78 -12.71 -39.97
CA LEU A 46 -21.72 -12.82 -38.86
C LEU A 46 -21.08 -13.42 -37.60
N ILE A 47 -20.20 -14.42 -37.73
CA ILE A 47 -19.47 -15.00 -36.59
C ILE A 47 -18.62 -13.91 -35.93
N VAL A 48 -17.89 -13.13 -36.73
CA VAL A 48 -17.05 -12.04 -36.21
C VAL A 48 -17.90 -10.96 -35.53
N LEU A 49 -19.02 -10.56 -36.13
CA LEU A 49 -19.93 -9.59 -35.54
C LEU A 49 -20.59 -10.09 -34.24
N ARG A 50 -20.87 -11.40 -34.13
CA ARG A 50 -21.34 -12.02 -32.89
C ARG A 50 -20.31 -11.88 -31.78
N THR A 51 -19.02 -12.02 -32.09
CA THR A 51 -17.95 -11.79 -31.11
C THR A 51 -17.89 -10.32 -30.66
N ALA A 52 -18.07 -9.35 -31.56
CA ALA A 52 -18.19 -7.96 -31.13
C ALA A 52 -19.42 -7.74 -30.24
N GLN A 53 -20.53 -8.39 -30.53
CA GLN A 53 -21.73 -8.32 -29.70
C GLN A 53 -21.45 -8.83 -28.28
N THR A 54 -20.75 -9.96 -28.12
CA THR A 54 -20.40 -10.49 -26.79
C THR A 54 -19.44 -9.58 -26.03
N LEU A 55 -18.47 -8.95 -26.71
CA LEU A 55 -17.58 -7.98 -26.08
C LEU A 55 -18.32 -6.72 -25.59
N VAL A 56 -19.28 -6.23 -26.39
CA VAL A 56 -20.13 -5.09 -25.99
C VAL A 56 -21.03 -5.47 -24.81
N ALA A 57 -21.58 -6.70 -24.79
CA ALA A 57 -22.39 -7.19 -23.67
C ALA A 57 -21.59 -7.31 -22.36
N ALA A 58 -20.29 -7.58 -22.45
CA ALA A 58 -19.37 -7.63 -21.31
C ALA A 58 -18.86 -6.25 -20.83
N ASN A 59 -19.53 -5.15 -21.18
CA ASN A 59 -19.17 -3.77 -20.82
C ASN A 59 -17.77 -3.30 -21.31
N VAL A 60 -17.17 -3.95 -22.30
CA VAL A 60 -15.89 -3.48 -22.87
C VAL A 60 -16.12 -2.17 -23.65
N PRO A 61 -15.37 -1.08 -23.37
CA PRO A 61 -15.55 0.19 -24.07
C PRO A 61 -15.34 0.05 -25.58
N ARG A 62 -16.24 0.64 -26.38
CA ARG A 62 -16.21 0.58 -27.86
C ARG A 62 -14.86 0.96 -28.46
N ARG A 63 -14.24 2.04 -27.95
CA ARG A 63 -12.92 2.51 -28.38
C ARG A 63 -11.83 1.45 -28.14
N ARG A 64 -11.94 0.70 -27.06
CA ARG A 64 -11.00 -0.37 -26.70
C ARG A 64 -11.19 -1.60 -27.58
N ILE A 65 -12.44 -1.97 -27.87
CA ILE A 65 -12.77 -3.04 -28.83
C ILE A 65 -12.11 -2.71 -30.18
N THR A 66 -12.35 -1.51 -30.72
CA THR A 66 -11.76 -1.05 -31.99
C THR A 66 -10.22 -1.09 -31.96
N ARG A 67 -9.59 -0.53 -30.92
CA ARG A 67 -8.13 -0.50 -30.78
C ARG A 67 -7.50 -1.90 -30.68
N SER A 68 -8.10 -2.79 -29.89
CA SER A 68 -7.62 -4.16 -29.72
C SER A 68 -7.68 -4.90 -31.05
N ILE A 69 -8.77 -4.74 -31.81
CA ILE A 69 -8.92 -5.36 -33.13
C ILE A 69 -7.88 -4.81 -34.12
N GLU A 70 -7.67 -3.51 -34.15
CA GLU A 70 -6.65 -2.89 -35.02
C GLU A 70 -5.25 -3.43 -34.71
N GLN A 71 -4.91 -3.59 -33.42
CA GLN A 71 -3.65 -4.21 -33.01
C GLN A 71 -3.57 -5.68 -33.44
N LEU A 72 -4.65 -6.43 -33.26
CA LEU A 72 -4.71 -7.84 -33.67
C LEU A 72 -4.48 -8.00 -35.17
N ARG A 73 -5.11 -7.16 -36.00
CA ARG A 73 -4.91 -7.14 -37.47
C ARG A 73 -3.50 -6.77 -37.89
N ARG A 74 -2.75 -5.99 -37.10
CA ARG A 74 -1.34 -5.68 -37.39
C ARG A 74 -0.40 -6.86 -37.13
N HIS A 75 -0.76 -7.75 -36.21
CA HIS A 75 0.08 -8.87 -35.81
C HIS A 75 -0.31 -10.20 -36.47
N LEU A 76 -1.50 -10.28 -37.07
CA LEU A 76 -1.96 -11.46 -37.80
C LEU A 76 -1.67 -11.35 -39.31
N PRO A 77 -1.24 -12.44 -39.96
CA PRO A 77 -1.21 -12.52 -41.42
C PRO A 77 -2.58 -12.26 -42.04
N ASP A 78 -2.63 -11.57 -43.19
CA ASP A 78 -3.88 -11.22 -43.90
C ASP A 78 -4.73 -12.44 -44.30
N THR A 79 -4.12 -13.63 -44.31
CA THR A 79 -4.76 -14.91 -44.65
C THR A 79 -5.58 -15.53 -43.52
N ILE A 80 -5.42 -15.08 -42.26
CA ILE A 80 -6.13 -15.66 -41.11
C ILE A 80 -7.42 -14.85 -40.85
N PRO A 81 -8.62 -15.44 -41.05
CA PRO A 81 -9.86 -14.75 -40.77
C PRO A 81 -10.09 -14.65 -39.26
N LEU A 82 -10.54 -13.47 -38.79
CA LEU A 82 -10.87 -13.22 -37.39
C LEU A 82 -11.95 -14.17 -36.83
N SER A 83 -12.74 -14.81 -37.71
CA SER A 83 -13.74 -15.82 -37.35
C SER A 83 -13.13 -17.10 -36.79
N GLY A 84 -11.85 -17.38 -37.08
CA GLY A 84 -11.12 -18.54 -36.57
C GLY A 84 -10.56 -18.35 -35.16
N LEU A 85 -10.64 -17.14 -34.60
CA LEU A 85 -10.07 -16.79 -33.29
C LEU A 85 -11.15 -16.80 -32.21
N SER A 86 -10.86 -17.47 -31.09
CA SER A 86 -11.72 -17.46 -29.90
C SER A 86 -11.45 -16.19 -29.09
N ILE A 87 -12.12 -15.09 -29.45
CA ILE A 87 -11.99 -13.80 -28.77
C ILE A 87 -13.06 -13.68 -27.67
N SER A 88 -12.67 -13.33 -26.44
CA SER A 88 -13.55 -13.16 -25.29
C SER A 88 -13.19 -11.92 -24.47
N ALA A 89 -14.08 -11.52 -23.55
CA ALA A 89 -13.82 -10.45 -22.58
C ALA A 89 -13.45 -11.07 -21.23
N VAL A 90 -12.45 -10.48 -20.56
CA VAL A 90 -12.17 -10.72 -19.13
C VAL A 90 -12.16 -9.35 -18.46
N GLY A 91 -13.19 -9.05 -17.66
CA GLY A 91 -13.44 -7.69 -17.18
C GLY A 91 -13.65 -6.72 -18.35
N ASP A 92 -12.86 -5.64 -18.40
CA ASP A 92 -12.91 -4.63 -19.46
C ASP A 92 -11.87 -4.83 -20.58
N ARG A 93 -11.24 -6.02 -20.65
CA ARG A 93 -10.14 -6.33 -21.59
C ARG A 93 -10.53 -7.38 -22.61
N VAL A 94 -9.97 -7.24 -23.82
CA VAL A 94 -10.12 -8.20 -24.92
C VAL A 94 -9.00 -9.23 -24.86
N VAL A 95 -9.37 -10.51 -24.82
CA VAL A 95 -8.47 -11.65 -24.72
C VAL A 95 -8.68 -12.57 -25.92
N VAL A 96 -7.59 -13.09 -26.47
CA VAL A 96 -7.61 -14.09 -27.54
C VAL A 96 -7.21 -15.43 -26.94
N ARG A 97 -7.97 -16.47 -27.26
CA ARG A 97 -7.66 -17.85 -26.89
C ARG A 97 -7.21 -18.63 -28.12
N GLU A 98 -6.05 -19.26 -27.98
CA GLU A 98 -5.46 -20.18 -28.95
C GLU A 98 -5.15 -21.49 -28.22
N GLY A 99 -5.99 -22.51 -28.43
CA GLY A 99 -5.91 -23.77 -27.68
C GLY A 99 -6.10 -23.58 -26.17
N ALA A 100 -5.08 -23.94 -25.39
CA ALA A 100 -5.04 -23.79 -23.93
C ALA A 100 -4.49 -22.42 -23.49
N SER A 101 -3.88 -21.66 -24.39
CA SER A 101 -3.24 -20.38 -24.09
C SER A 101 -4.22 -19.23 -24.28
N ARG A 102 -4.22 -18.28 -23.34
CA ARG A 102 -4.95 -17.01 -23.43
C ARG A 102 -3.93 -15.88 -23.42
N TRP A 103 -4.13 -14.84 -24.21
CA TRP A 103 -3.26 -13.66 -24.18
C TRP A 103 -4.02 -12.36 -24.41
N GLN A 104 -3.50 -11.28 -23.82
CA GLN A 104 -4.05 -9.94 -23.91
C GLN A 104 -3.59 -9.26 -25.20
N VAL A 105 -4.55 -8.76 -25.99
CA VAL A 105 -4.25 -8.21 -27.31
C VAL A 105 -3.41 -6.93 -27.24
N GLU A 106 -3.63 -6.10 -26.21
CA GLU A 106 -2.99 -4.79 -26.11
C GLU A 106 -1.51 -4.88 -25.69
N SER A 107 -1.17 -5.84 -24.85
CA SER A 107 0.18 -6.01 -24.27
C SER A 107 0.94 -7.20 -24.85
N GLY A 108 0.26 -8.12 -25.54
CA GLY A 108 0.84 -9.40 -25.96
C GLY A 108 1.08 -10.39 -24.81
N GLN A 109 0.65 -10.06 -23.59
CA GLN A 109 0.96 -10.87 -22.40
C GLN A 109 0.05 -12.09 -22.30
N TYR A 110 0.64 -13.26 -22.06
CA TYR A 110 -0.10 -14.48 -21.76
C TYR A 110 -0.78 -14.38 -20.38
N LEU A 111 -2.04 -14.83 -20.31
CA LEU A 111 -2.83 -14.96 -19.09
C LEU A 111 -2.73 -16.41 -18.60
N LEU A 112 -2.25 -16.58 -17.36
CA LEU A 112 -2.28 -17.87 -16.67
C LEU A 112 -3.72 -18.24 -16.36
N ALA A 113 -4.14 -19.43 -16.79
CA ALA A 113 -5.43 -19.99 -16.44
C ALA A 113 -5.31 -20.71 -15.10
N PHE A 114 -5.91 -20.15 -14.05
CA PHE A 114 -6.04 -20.82 -12.76
C PHE A 114 -7.42 -21.49 -12.68
N ASP A 115 -7.48 -22.70 -12.09
CA ASP A 115 -8.74 -23.41 -11.91
C ASP A 115 -9.68 -22.61 -11.00
N GLY A 116 -10.90 -22.34 -11.48
CA GLY A 116 -11.94 -21.60 -10.76
C GLY A 116 -12.31 -20.22 -11.31
N ASP A 117 -11.74 -19.80 -12.45
CA ASP A 117 -12.09 -18.54 -13.12
C ASP A 117 -13.56 -18.58 -13.60
N PRO A 118 -14.48 -17.78 -13.02
CA PRO A 118 -15.90 -17.83 -13.38
C PRO A 118 -16.10 -17.37 -14.83
N ALA A 119 -17.01 -18.04 -15.55
CA ALA A 119 -17.31 -17.76 -16.96
C ALA A 119 -17.80 -16.31 -17.22
N ASP A 120 -18.32 -15.65 -16.18
CA ASP A 120 -18.66 -14.23 -16.17
C ASP A 120 -17.80 -13.54 -15.11
N GLY A 121 -16.74 -12.88 -15.57
CA GLY A 121 -15.77 -12.21 -14.71
C GLY A 121 -16.40 -11.09 -13.87
N SER A 122 -16.65 -11.37 -12.60
CA SER A 122 -16.79 -10.33 -11.58
C SER A 122 -15.45 -10.20 -10.85
N LEU A 123 -14.67 -9.19 -11.26
CA LEU A 123 -13.55 -8.69 -10.46
C LEU A 123 -14.14 -7.92 -9.28
N SER A 124 -14.17 -8.52 -8.09
CA SER A 124 -14.18 -7.73 -6.87
C SER A 124 -12.80 -7.09 -6.74
N VAL A 125 -12.70 -5.82 -7.13
CA VAL A 125 -11.58 -4.99 -6.70
C VAL A 125 -11.74 -4.87 -5.18
N ILE A 126 -11.03 -5.73 -4.44
CA ILE A 126 -10.69 -5.40 -3.06
C ILE A 126 -9.82 -4.17 -3.21
N GLU A 127 -10.40 -2.99 -2.97
CA GLU A 127 -9.59 -1.81 -2.76
C GLU A 127 -8.59 -2.20 -1.68
N ARG A 128 -7.31 -2.33 -2.04
CA ARG A 128 -6.25 -2.27 -1.05
C ARG A 128 -6.36 -0.86 -0.51
N LYS A 129 -7.16 -0.69 0.54
CA LYS A 129 -7.11 0.47 1.41
C LYS A 129 -5.62 0.68 1.64
N PRO A 130 -5.02 1.81 1.19
CA PRO A 130 -3.64 2.07 1.52
C PRO A 130 -3.57 1.90 3.03
N ALA A 131 -2.72 0.97 3.49
CA ALA A 131 -2.60 0.72 4.92
C ALA A 131 -2.47 2.10 5.56
N SER A 132 -3.36 2.40 6.50
CA SER A 132 -3.30 3.68 7.21
C SER A 132 -1.83 3.91 7.59
N PRO A 133 -1.27 5.12 7.47
CA PRO A 133 0.09 5.38 7.93
C PRO A 133 0.31 4.80 9.35
N ALA A 134 -0.74 4.85 10.18
CA ALA A 134 -0.79 4.24 11.51
C ALA A 134 -0.68 2.70 11.52
N ALA A 135 -1.28 1.98 10.56
CA ALA A 135 -1.19 0.52 10.44
C ALA A 135 0.21 0.09 9.96
N ASN A 136 0.77 0.83 9.00
CA ASN A 136 2.17 0.61 8.58
C ASN A 136 3.14 0.94 9.73
N ALA A 137 2.88 2.01 10.51
CA ALA A 137 3.70 2.39 11.64
C ALA A 137 3.63 1.39 12.81
N GLU A 138 2.45 0.82 13.08
CA GLU A 138 2.26 -0.24 14.08
C GLU A 138 3.02 -1.52 13.69
N ASP A 139 2.96 -1.93 12.43
CA ASP A 139 3.73 -3.07 11.92
C ASP A 139 5.25 -2.85 12.07
N TRP A 140 5.74 -1.66 11.73
CA TRP A 140 7.15 -1.30 11.91
C TRP A 140 7.55 -1.22 13.37
N PHE A 141 6.68 -0.72 14.25
CA PHE A 141 6.91 -0.67 15.68
C PHE A 141 7.01 -2.08 16.28
N ALA A 142 6.04 -2.95 15.98
CA ALA A 142 6.05 -4.33 16.43
C ALA A 142 7.30 -5.09 15.95
N ARG A 143 7.73 -4.83 14.70
CA ARG A 143 8.99 -5.36 14.18
C ARG A 143 10.20 -4.82 14.93
N GLY A 144 10.22 -3.53 15.28
CA GLY A 144 11.27 -2.93 16.09
C GLY A 144 11.41 -3.63 17.44
N VAL A 145 10.30 -3.80 18.15
CA VAL A 145 10.24 -4.49 19.46
C VAL A 145 10.77 -5.92 19.36
N ALA A 146 10.36 -6.69 18.35
CA ALA A 146 10.81 -8.06 18.16
C ALA A 146 12.32 -8.17 17.92
N LEU A 147 12.92 -7.17 17.24
CA LEU A 147 14.32 -7.20 16.85
C LEU A 147 15.27 -6.63 17.92
N GLU A 148 14.79 -5.97 18.97
CA GLU A 148 15.67 -5.26 19.93
C GLU A 148 16.76 -6.15 20.53
N HIS A 149 16.44 -7.42 20.78
CA HIS A 149 17.34 -8.37 21.43
C HIS A 149 18.09 -9.27 20.42
N GLU A 150 17.70 -9.23 19.15
CA GLU A 150 18.26 -10.07 18.07
C GLU A 150 19.23 -9.28 17.18
N ASP A 151 18.81 -8.09 16.74
CA ASP A 151 19.56 -7.22 15.83
C ASP A 151 19.20 -5.75 16.10
N ALA A 152 20.05 -5.09 16.89
CA ALA A 152 19.86 -3.70 17.29
C ALA A 152 19.86 -2.72 16.09
N GLU A 153 20.63 -2.97 15.03
CA GLU A 153 20.64 -2.10 13.85
C GLU A 153 19.37 -2.29 13.02
N ALA A 154 18.85 -3.50 12.92
CA ALA A 154 17.57 -3.76 12.26
C ALA A 154 16.40 -3.17 13.07
N ALA A 155 16.45 -3.24 14.41
CA ALA A 155 15.48 -2.60 15.29
C ALA A 155 15.50 -1.07 15.14
N LEU A 156 16.68 -0.43 15.07
CA LEU A 156 16.81 1.00 14.80
C LEU A 156 16.12 1.40 13.48
N LYS A 157 16.36 0.65 12.40
CA LYS A 157 15.71 0.90 11.10
C LYS A 157 14.20 0.69 11.14
N ALA A 158 13.73 -0.30 11.90
CA ALA A 158 12.30 -0.54 12.05
C ALA A 158 11.63 0.61 12.80
N TYR A 159 12.24 1.09 13.89
CA TYR A 159 11.72 2.24 14.63
C TYR A 159 11.79 3.55 13.83
N GLU A 160 12.84 3.79 13.05
CA GLU A 160 12.93 4.95 12.15
C GLU A 160 11.76 4.97 11.15
N LYS A 161 11.40 3.81 10.59
CA LYS A 161 10.25 3.67 9.70
C LYS A 161 8.92 3.86 10.43
N ALA A 162 8.80 3.36 11.65
CA ALA A 162 7.61 3.56 12.48
C ALA A 162 7.36 5.04 12.78
N VAL A 163 8.40 5.77 13.18
CA VAL A 163 8.35 7.22 13.46
C VAL A 163 8.08 8.03 12.18
N SER A 164 8.65 7.62 11.05
CA SER A 164 8.39 8.26 9.76
C SER A 164 6.96 8.06 9.28
N ALA A 165 6.38 6.88 9.51
CA ALA A 165 5.02 6.55 9.12
C ALA A 165 3.97 7.20 10.05
N ASP A 166 4.30 7.40 11.33
CA ASP A 166 3.45 8.13 12.27
C ASP A 166 4.31 9.00 13.22
N PRO A 167 4.48 10.29 12.87
CA PRO A 167 5.18 11.25 13.70
C PRO A 167 4.43 11.65 14.98
N ALA A 168 3.32 11.04 15.37
CA ALA A 168 2.68 11.29 16.68
C ALA A 168 2.84 10.09 17.64
N ARG A 169 3.40 8.97 17.17
CA ARG A 169 3.60 7.75 17.95
C ARG A 169 4.76 7.91 18.94
N LEU A 170 4.42 8.17 20.20
CA LEU A 170 5.37 8.52 21.26
C LEU A 170 6.23 7.33 21.72
N ASP A 171 5.63 6.18 21.93
CA ASP A 171 6.29 4.91 22.27
C ASP A 171 7.37 4.52 21.25
N ALA A 172 7.08 4.63 19.95
CA ALA A 172 8.07 4.39 18.90
C ALA A 172 9.28 5.34 19.00
N ARG A 173 9.06 6.62 19.32
CA ARG A 173 10.16 7.58 19.51
C ARG A 173 10.95 7.35 20.78
N ILE A 174 10.28 6.98 21.87
CA ILE A 174 10.94 6.64 23.13
C ILE A 174 11.90 5.47 22.91
N ASN A 175 11.43 4.39 22.28
CA ASN A 175 12.25 3.22 22.00
C ASN A 175 13.35 3.52 20.96
N PHE A 176 13.05 4.31 19.92
CA PHE A 176 14.06 4.72 18.94
C PHE A 176 15.20 5.51 19.60
N GLY A 177 14.85 6.53 20.39
CA GLY A 177 15.83 7.34 21.12
C GLY A 177 16.62 6.53 22.13
N ARG A 178 15.98 5.58 22.81
CA ARG A 178 16.64 4.69 23.79
C ARG A 178 17.68 3.80 23.10
N LEU A 179 17.30 3.18 21.99
CA LEU A 179 18.21 2.31 21.25
C LEU A 179 19.37 3.09 20.62
N LEU A 180 19.14 4.33 20.17
CA LEU A 180 20.22 5.24 19.76
C LEU A 180 21.15 5.62 20.91
N HIS A 181 20.59 5.82 22.11
CA HIS A 181 21.33 6.11 23.32
C HIS A 181 22.21 4.93 23.74
N GLU A 182 21.68 3.72 23.78
CA GLU A 182 22.41 2.47 24.01
C GLU A 182 23.53 2.26 22.98
N ALA A 183 23.28 2.59 21.71
CA ALA A 183 24.27 2.58 20.63
C ALA A 183 25.30 3.74 20.71
N ARG A 184 25.29 4.54 21.79
CA ARG A 184 26.17 5.72 22.02
C ARG A 184 26.05 6.81 20.95
N ARG A 185 24.95 6.84 20.19
CA ARG A 185 24.64 7.87 19.17
C ARG A 185 23.90 9.04 19.82
N PHE A 186 24.52 9.66 20.83
CA PHE A 186 23.87 10.60 21.73
C PHE A 186 23.22 11.81 21.06
N ALA A 187 23.87 12.39 20.05
CA ALA A 187 23.32 13.55 19.33
C ALA A 187 22.03 13.20 18.58
N GLN A 188 21.96 12.01 18.00
CA GLN A 188 20.75 11.53 17.32
C GLN A 188 19.64 11.23 18.33
N ALA A 189 19.97 10.58 19.45
CA ALA A 189 19.02 10.32 20.53
C ALA A 189 18.42 11.64 21.09
N GLU A 190 19.24 12.66 21.34
CA GLU A 190 18.76 13.96 21.83
C GLU A 190 17.85 14.64 20.80
N CYS A 191 18.17 14.52 19.51
CA CYS A 191 17.33 15.02 18.42
C CYS A 191 15.96 14.35 18.44
N VAL A 192 15.92 13.01 18.46
CA VAL A 192 14.68 12.22 18.47
C VAL A 192 13.81 12.56 19.69
N TYR A 193 14.38 12.64 20.88
CA TYR A 193 13.62 12.99 22.08
C TYR A 193 13.06 14.42 22.04
N ARG A 194 13.84 15.39 21.55
CA ARG A 194 13.36 16.78 21.42
C ARG A 194 12.27 16.92 20.35
N GLU A 195 12.36 16.16 19.26
CA GLU A 195 11.29 16.10 18.26
C GLU A 195 10.04 15.42 18.82
N ALA A 196 10.19 14.35 19.61
CA ALA A 196 9.08 13.73 20.33
C ALA A 196 8.37 14.72 21.23
N MET A 197 9.12 15.55 21.98
CA MET A 197 8.52 16.57 22.85
C MET A 197 7.73 17.63 22.06
N LYS A 198 8.21 18.00 20.87
CA LYS A 198 7.50 18.96 20.00
C LYS A 198 6.21 18.37 19.42
N ALA A 199 6.22 17.09 19.08
CA ALA A 199 5.09 16.43 18.42
C ALA A 199 4.03 15.93 19.41
N CYS A 200 4.45 15.35 20.53
CA CYS A 200 3.60 14.62 21.46
C CYS A 200 3.41 15.33 22.81
N GLY A 201 4.12 16.44 23.05
CA GLY A 201 4.11 17.15 24.32
C GLY A 201 5.11 16.61 25.35
N SER A 202 4.98 17.06 26.59
CA SER A 202 5.93 16.76 27.68
C SER A 202 5.51 15.53 28.48
N ASP A 203 5.70 14.36 27.90
CA ASP A 203 5.47 13.08 28.60
C ASP A 203 6.54 12.81 29.68
N PRO A 204 6.16 12.34 30.89
CA PRO A 204 7.11 12.10 31.98
C PRO A 204 8.19 11.07 31.65
N LEU A 205 7.86 9.98 30.96
CA LEU A 205 8.81 8.92 30.62
C LEU A 205 9.79 9.40 29.54
N LEU A 206 9.29 10.16 28.56
CA LEU A 206 10.15 10.82 27.58
C LEU A 206 11.15 11.79 28.23
N LEU A 207 10.68 12.61 29.17
CA LEU A 207 11.53 13.53 29.92
C LEU A 207 12.55 12.79 30.78
N TYR A 208 12.15 11.70 31.43
CA TYR A 208 13.06 10.85 32.19
C TYR A 208 14.19 10.30 31.30
N ASN A 209 13.85 9.72 30.15
CA ASN A 209 14.85 9.19 29.21
C ASN A 209 15.79 10.28 28.66
N LEU A 210 15.26 11.47 28.35
CA LEU A 210 16.09 12.62 27.99
C LEU A 210 17.02 13.05 29.14
N GLY A 211 16.54 12.98 30.39
CA GLY A 211 17.35 13.25 31.58
C GLY A 211 18.54 12.30 31.71
N VAL A 212 18.30 10.99 31.51
CA VAL A 212 19.37 9.97 31.54
C VAL A 212 20.40 10.24 30.43
N LEU A 213 19.92 10.49 29.20
CA LEU A 213 20.81 10.84 28.09
C LEU A 213 21.65 12.10 28.38
N LEU A 214 21.06 13.12 29.02
CA LEU A 214 21.77 14.35 29.40
C LEU A 214 22.82 14.10 30.49
N GLU A 215 22.58 13.19 31.45
CA GLU A 215 23.60 12.76 32.40
C GLU A 215 24.79 12.10 31.71
N ASP A 216 24.52 11.19 30.76
CA ASP A 216 25.57 10.47 30.02
C ASP A 216 26.40 11.39 29.11
N MET A 217 25.82 12.52 28.70
CA MET A 217 26.52 13.62 28.01
C MET A 217 27.21 14.61 28.97
N ASP A 218 27.31 14.29 30.27
CA ASP A 218 27.86 15.13 31.35
C ASP A 218 27.16 16.49 31.54
N ARG A 219 25.93 16.63 31.03
CA ARG A 219 25.11 17.86 31.14
C ARG A 219 24.25 17.83 32.40
N LYS A 220 24.90 17.61 33.55
CA LYS A 220 24.30 17.34 34.87
C LYS A 220 23.21 18.34 35.30
N LEU A 221 23.44 19.65 35.16
CA LEU A 221 22.44 20.65 35.56
C LEU A 221 21.16 20.57 34.72
N LYS A 222 21.31 20.36 33.40
CA LYS A 222 20.16 20.20 32.49
C LYS A 222 19.43 18.89 32.77
N ALA A 223 20.15 17.80 33.01
CA ALA A 223 19.54 16.52 33.40
C ALA A 223 18.67 16.66 34.66
N MET A 224 19.19 17.33 35.70
CA MET A 224 18.46 17.60 36.93
C MET A 224 17.17 18.42 36.68
N GLU A 225 17.22 19.45 35.83
CA GLU A 225 16.03 20.22 35.43
C GLU A 225 15.01 19.36 34.67
N THR A 226 15.48 18.50 33.77
CA THR A 226 14.64 17.59 32.98
C THR A 226 13.98 16.53 33.86
N TYR A 227 14.70 15.92 34.80
CA TYR A 227 14.11 14.99 35.78
C TYR A 227 13.07 15.65 36.67
N ARG A 228 13.33 16.89 37.14
CA ARG A 228 12.32 17.65 37.89
C ARG A 228 11.09 17.95 37.03
N ALA A 229 11.24 18.10 35.71
CA ALA A 229 10.11 18.25 34.81
C ALA A 229 9.32 16.94 34.66
N ALA A 230 9.99 15.80 34.55
CA ALA A 230 9.35 14.49 34.56
C ALA A 230 8.51 14.29 35.83
N LEU A 231 9.07 14.58 37.01
CA LEU A 231 8.39 14.45 38.31
C LEU A 231 7.25 15.45 38.53
N ARG A 232 7.15 16.53 37.73
CA ARG A 232 5.96 17.39 37.74
C ARG A 232 4.79 16.75 37.02
N GLY A 233 5.05 15.93 36.01
CA GLY A 233 4.03 15.20 35.26
C GLY A 233 3.66 13.87 35.90
N ASP A 234 4.65 13.15 36.45
CA ASP A 234 4.45 11.93 37.24
C ASP A 234 5.32 11.95 38.51
N PRO A 235 4.75 12.36 39.66
CA PRO A 235 5.45 12.40 40.94
C PRO A 235 5.87 11.03 41.49
N ASP A 236 5.30 9.93 40.96
CA ASP A 236 5.50 8.58 41.49
C ASP A 236 6.47 7.76 40.63
N LEU A 237 7.14 8.40 39.66
CA LEU A 237 8.17 7.80 38.82
C LEU A 237 9.43 7.46 39.65
N ALA A 238 9.45 6.27 40.24
CA ALA A 238 10.45 5.82 41.20
C ALA A 238 11.89 5.93 40.66
N ASP A 239 12.14 5.46 39.44
CA ASP A 239 13.48 5.50 38.83
C ASP A 239 14.00 6.93 38.64
N CYS A 240 13.10 7.88 38.40
CA CYS A 240 13.46 9.30 38.32
C CYS A 240 13.88 9.86 39.68
N HIS A 241 13.21 9.45 40.76
CA HIS A 241 13.64 9.75 42.12
C HIS A 241 15.01 9.16 42.45
N TYR A 242 15.27 7.91 42.04
CA TYR A 242 16.56 7.28 42.24
C TYR A 242 17.70 8.02 41.51
N ASN A 243 17.54 8.28 40.20
CA ASN A 243 18.57 8.96 39.41
C ASN A 243 18.81 10.39 39.89
N LEU A 244 17.75 11.14 40.20
CA LEU A 244 17.91 12.50 40.72
C LEU A 244 18.60 12.52 42.09
N ALA A 245 18.37 11.51 42.94
CA ALA A 245 19.11 11.38 44.20
C ALA A 245 20.62 11.20 43.96
N LEU A 246 21.01 10.27 43.09
CA LEU A 246 22.42 10.04 42.73
C LEU A 246 23.05 11.28 42.10
N LEU A 247 22.32 11.97 41.22
CA LEU A 247 22.79 13.21 40.59
C LEU A 247 22.97 14.33 41.61
N CYS A 248 22.07 14.45 42.59
CA CYS A 248 22.20 15.40 43.68
C CYS A 248 23.43 15.12 44.55
N GLU A 249 23.79 13.86 44.79
CA GLU A 249 25.04 13.51 45.50
C GLU A 249 26.26 13.95 44.71
N LYS A 250 26.31 13.65 43.40
CA LYS A 250 27.40 14.10 42.50
C LYS A 250 27.55 15.63 42.49
N LEU A 251 26.43 16.36 42.61
CA LEU A 251 26.39 17.83 42.66
C LEU A 251 26.52 18.41 44.08
N GLN A 252 26.85 17.60 45.09
CA GLN A 252 27.00 18.00 46.49
C GLN A 252 25.76 18.68 47.09
N LYS A 253 24.57 18.16 46.77
CA LYS A 253 23.26 18.59 47.28
C LYS A 253 22.63 17.53 48.19
N PRO A 254 23.18 17.27 49.38
CA PRO A 254 22.82 16.13 50.22
C PRO A 254 21.36 16.15 50.71
N ARG A 255 20.80 17.33 50.99
CA ARG A 255 19.40 17.46 51.43
C ARG A 255 18.41 17.00 50.35
N GLU A 256 18.67 17.37 49.10
CA GLU A 256 17.84 16.95 47.98
C GLU A 256 18.01 15.46 47.71
N ALA A 257 19.26 14.96 47.75
CA ALA A 257 19.55 13.54 47.58
C ALA A 257 18.77 12.66 48.57
N ILE A 258 18.83 12.99 49.87
CA ILE A 258 18.10 12.26 50.92
C ILE A 258 16.59 12.29 50.65
N ARG A 259 16.04 13.43 50.24
CA ARG A 259 14.61 13.57 49.95
C ARG A 259 14.18 12.65 48.81
N HIS A 260 14.91 12.66 47.70
CA HIS A 260 14.57 11.85 46.54
C HIS A 260 14.81 10.35 46.80
N MET A 261 15.87 9.99 47.51
CA MET A 261 16.12 8.59 47.93
C MET A 261 15.02 8.07 48.88
N SER A 262 14.54 8.91 49.80
CA SER A 262 13.43 8.54 50.70
C SER A 262 12.14 8.29 49.93
N GLN A 263 11.85 9.11 48.92
CA GLN A 263 10.66 8.94 48.08
C GLN A 263 10.78 7.68 47.20
N TYR A 264 11.93 7.43 46.58
CA TYR A 264 12.19 6.18 45.83
C TYR A 264 11.90 4.94 46.68
N ARG A 265 12.46 4.88 47.90
CA ARG A 265 12.26 3.76 48.83
C ARG A 265 10.80 3.56 49.22
N ARG A 266 10.03 4.65 49.35
CA ARG A 266 8.59 4.58 49.64
C ARG A 266 7.83 3.98 48.47
N LEU A 267 8.12 4.43 47.24
CA LEU A 267 7.41 4.01 46.03
C LEU A 267 7.64 2.53 45.72
N ILE A 268 8.88 2.03 45.82
CA ILE A 268 9.17 0.61 45.58
C ILE A 268 8.57 -0.31 46.65
N ALA A 269 8.47 0.17 47.90
CA ALA A 269 7.85 -0.60 48.99
C ALA A 269 6.34 -0.76 48.74
N SER A 270 5.66 0.31 48.31
CA SER A 270 4.22 0.25 47.98
C SER A 270 3.89 -0.57 46.72
N GLN A 271 4.86 -0.87 45.86
CA GLN A 271 4.66 -1.71 44.68
C GLN A 271 4.87 -3.21 44.95
N SER A 272 5.39 -3.56 46.12
CA SER A 272 5.72 -4.94 46.52
C SER A 272 4.64 -5.58 47.41
N GLU A 273 3.58 -4.82 47.73
CA GLU A 273 2.40 -5.25 48.51
C GLU A 273 1.21 -5.52 47.59
#